data_AF-A0A2V7HBR3-F1
#
_entry.id   AF-A0A2V7HBR3-F1
#
_cell.length_a   1.000
_cell.length_b   1.000
_cell.length_c   1.000
_cell.angle_alpha   90.00
_cell.angle_beta   90.00
_cell.angle_gamma   90.00
#
_symmetry.space_group_name_H-M   'P 1'
#
loop_
_entity.id
_entity.type
_entity.pdbx_description
1 polymer ?
#
loop_
_entity_poly.entity_id
_entity_poly.type
_entity_poly.pdbx_seq_one_letter_code
_entity_poly.pdbx_strand_id
1 'polypeptide(L)'
;MLPGEAHLRPVYDGADARVVEDPAALPRAFVAARARCVDDRGALALLRARAIAPAAEVLLADCASPPAPEARIRAVPEAHIMVAPEARIRAVPEAHIMVDEPARVVVAASTDAPAWLVLTDTWFPGWRARVDGADVVVRRADHAFRAVALPPGRHEVEFTFTPRGLRAGAAITLAALAIVGVLLLPRRRAAVTIAVAVLLLASARTEAALPAPPFALTATPSSVLAGDTVEIGVTPRAATGGPWDVYVVWLFSERAAFLGPDGAWAPRPVPFHARLAAGERARGAWNRAAPPADVTLALVMVRPGADPLDRAEWTHRPALAQVRVAAPSDARPSRPWTTLAGLFVAAVAATALAWGRALSTPRPL
;
A
#
# COMPACT_ATOMS: atom_id res chain seq x y z
N MET A 1 -42.93 -23.03 14.12
CA MET A 1 -42.76 -21.90 15.06
C MET A 1 -41.66 -22.26 16.03
N LEU A 2 -40.50 -21.61 15.90
CA LEU A 2 -39.43 -21.76 16.87
C LEU A 2 -39.81 -20.96 18.12
N PRO A 3 -39.58 -21.47 19.35
CA PRO A 3 -39.89 -20.75 20.57
C PRO A 3 -39.02 -19.48 20.65
N GLY A 4 -39.62 -18.32 20.33
CA GLY A 4 -38.94 -17.03 20.27
C GLY A 4 -39.60 -16.00 19.33
N GLU A 5 -40.43 -16.43 18.38
CA GLU A 5 -40.98 -15.57 17.31
C GLU A 5 -42.25 -14.79 17.68
N ALA A 6 -42.74 -14.87 18.93
CA ALA A 6 -44.04 -14.32 19.33
C ALA A 6 -44.16 -12.78 19.22
N HIS A 7 -43.04 -12.07 19.07
CA HIS A 7 -42.98 -10.61 18.94
C HIS A 7 -42.86 -10.14 17.48
N LEU A 8 -42.58 -11.06 16.54
CA LEU A 8 -42.37 -10.74 15.14
C LEU A 8 -43.72 -10.59 14.43
N ARG A 9 -43.90 -9.48 13.71
CA ARG A 9 -45.13 -9.17 12.98
C ARG A 9 -44.95 -9.54 11.50
N PRO A 10 -45.80 -10.40 10.92
CA PRO A 10 -45.70 -10.70 9.50
C PRO A 10 -46.07 -9.45 8.67
N VAL A 11 -45.19 -9.07 7.74
CA VAL A 11 -45.39 -7.97 6.78
C VAL A 11 -45.72 -8.51 5.39
N TYR A 12 -45.12 -9.65 5.03
CA TYR A 12 -45.36 -10.35 3.78
C TYR A 12 -45.25 -11.86 4.00
N ASP A 13 -46.15 -12.62 3.37
CA ASP A 13 -46.11 -14.09 3.38
C ASP A 13 -46.54 -14.60 2.01
N GLY A 14 -45.56 -14.86 1.15
CA GLY A 14 -45.70 -15.27 -0.23
C GLY A 14 -45.10 -16.66 -0.49
N ALA A 15 -45.30 -17.18 -1.69
CA ALA A 15 -44.74 -18.48 -2.09
C ALA A 15 -43.20 -18.48 -2.22
N ASP A 16 -42.60 -17.29 -2.38
CA ASP A 16 -41.17 -17.05 -2.56
C ASP A 16 -40.46 -16.67 -1.25
N ALA A 17 -41.12 -15.91 -0.38
CA ALA A 17 -40.52 -15.42 0.86
C ALA A 17 -41.56 -15.08 1.93
N ARG A 18 -41.09 -15.05 3.17
CA ARG A 18 -41.80 -14.50 4.33
C ARG A 18 -40.99 -13.35 4.91
N VAL A 19 -41.57 -12.16 4.96
CA VAL A 19 -40.97 -10.97 5.58
C VAL A 19 -41.69 -10.71 6.89
N VAL A 20 -40.91 -10.60 7.97
CA VAL A 20 -41.40 -10.27 9.30
C VAL A 20 -40.72 -9.00 9.79
N GLU A 21 -41.47 -8.14 10.45
CA GLU A 21 -40.98 -6.96 11.17
C GLU A 21 -40.71 -7.33 12.62
N ASP A 22 -39.56 -6.90 13.13
CA ASP A 22 -39.22 -6.95 14.55
C ASP A 22 -39.42 -5.56 15.17
N PRO A 23 -40.56 -5.30 15.85
CA PRO A 23 -40.80 -4.00 16.48
C PRO A 23 -39.92 -3.76 17.73
N ALA A 24 -39.22 -4.79 18.22
CA ALA A 24 -38.27 -4.67 19.32
C ALA A 24 -36.85 -4.32 18.83
N ALA A 25 -36.61 -4.30 17.52
CA ALA A 25 -35.33 -3.90 16.95
C ALA A 25 -35.03 -2.43 17.27
N LEU A 26 -33.79 -2.16 17.68
CA LEU A 26 -33.34 -0.79 17.90
C LEU A 26 -33.20 -0.06 16.57
N PRO A 27 -33.48 1.26 16.54
CA PRO A 27 -33.22 2.06 15.36
C PRO A 27 -31.72 2.04 15.04
N ARG A 28 -31.39 2.27 13.77
CA ARG A 28 -29.99 2.28 13.28
C ARG A 28 -29.11 3.28 14.03
N ALA A 29 -29.67 4.40 14.50
CA ALA A 29 -29.01 5.35 15.38
C ALA A 29 -29.78 5.44 16.70
N PHE A 30 -29.08 5.34 17.83
CA PHE A 30 -29.68 5.45 19.17
C PHE A 30 -28.69 6.03 20.19
N VAL A 31 -29.21 6.54 21.30
CA VAL A 31 -28.40 7.10 22.40
C VAL A 31 -28.36 6.12 23.57
N ALA A 32 -27.17 5.66 23.93
CA ALA A 32 -26.92 4.84 25.11
C ALA A 32 -26.40 5.70 26.27
N ALA A 33 -27.04 5.61 27.43
CA ALA A 33 -26.70 6.44 28.59
C ALA A 33 -25.38 6.04 29.26
N ARG A 34 -24.97 4.77 29.14
CA ARG A 34 -23.78 4.23 29.79
C ARG A 34 -22.84 3.61 28.79
N ALA A 35 -21.57 3.54 29.16
CA ALA A 35 -20.56 2.80 28.41
C ALA A 35 -19.76 1.90 29.33
N ARG A 36 -19.31 0.76 28.81
CA ARG A 36 -18.39 -0.17 29.47
C ARG A 36 -17.26 -0.50 28.51
N CYS A 37 -16.03 -0.40 28.98
CA CYS A 37 -14.88 -0.84 28.19
C CYS A 37 -14.72 -2.34 28.30
N VAL A 38 -14.64 -3.01 27.14
CA VAL A 38 -14.43 -4.46 27.06
C VAL A 38 -13.69 -4.79 25.77
N ASP A 39 -12.93 -5.88 25.75
CA ASP A 39 -12.29 -6.37 24.53
C ASP A 39 -13.32 -7.01 23.58
N ASP A 40 -12.93 -7.25 22.32
CA ASP A 40 -13.87 -7.76 21.31
C ASP A 40 -14.46 -9.14 21.67
N ARG A 41 -13.68 -9.99 22.35
CA ARG A 41 -14.15 -11.31 22.80
C ARG A 41 -15.19 -11.17 23.91
N GLY A 42 -14.94 -10.32 24.91
CA GLY A 42 -15.87 -10.05 25.99
C GLY A 42 -17.14 -9.37 25.49
N ALA A 43 -17.04 -8.42 24.54
CA ALA A 43 -18.19 -7.78 23.92
C ALA A 43 -19.12 -8.82 23.28
N LEU A 44 -18.58 -9.69 22.43
CA LEU A 44 -19.34 -10.75 21.78
C LEU A 44 -19.95 -11.74 22.78
N ALA A 45 -19.23 -12.09 23.85
CA ALA A 45 -19.75 -12.97 24.89
C ALA A 45 -20.97 -12.37 25.60
N LEU A 46 -20.90 -11.09 25.98
CA LEU A 46 -21.98 -10.38 26.65
C LEU A 46 -23.21 -10.20 25.74
N LEU A 47 -22.99 -9.86 24.46
CA LEU A 47 -24.05 -9.71 23.47
C LEU A 47 -24.75 -11.05 23.17
N ARG A 48 -23.99 -12.14 22.98
CA ARG A 48 -24.55 -13.49 22.76
C ARG A 48 -25.34 -14.00 23.96
N ALA A 49 -24.84 -13.75 25.17
CA ALA A 49 -25.51 -14.11 26.41
C ALA A 49 -26.73 -13.22 26.71
N ARG A 50 -26.99 -12.16 25.93
CA ARG A 50 -28.01 -11.12 26.20
C ARG A 50 -27.88 -10.53 27.62
N ALA A 51 -26.64 -10.44 28.11
CA ALA A 51 -26.33 -9.99 29.47
C ALA A 51 -26.32 -8.45 29.61
N ILE A 52 -26.56 -7.74 28.50
CA ILE A 52 -26.58 -6.27 28.40
C ILE A 52 -27.76 -5.85 27.55
N ALA A 53 -28.36 -4.70 27.89
CA ALA A 53 -29.37 -4.04 27.10
C ALA A 53 -28.71 -2.96 26.22
N PRO A 54 -28.54 -3.18 24.89
CA PRO A 54 -27.73 -2.29 24.04
C PRO A 54 -28.26 -0.85 23.98
N ALA A 55 -29.59 -0.67 24.13
CA ALA A 55 -30.21 0.65 24.19
C ALA A 55 -29.76 1.50 25.39
N ALA A 56 -29.31 0.86 26.48
CA ALA A 56 -28.98 1.53 27.73
C ALA A 56 -27.46 1.58 28.00
N GLU A 57 -26.69 0.63 27.47
CA GLU A 57 -25.27 0.50 27.73
C GLU A 57 -24.52 0.03 26.48
N VAL A 58 -23.54 0.82 26.03
CA VAL A 58 -22.67 0.51 24.89
C VAL A 58 -21.35 -0.11 25.35
N LEU A 59 -20.88 -1.13 24.63
CA LEU A 59 -19.59 -1.77 24.88
C LEU A 59 -18.50 -1.14 24.00
N LEU A 60 -17.54 -0.45 24.60
CA LEU A 60 -16.48 0.24 23.86
C LEU A 60 -15.20 -0.60 23.83
N ALA A 61 -14.62 -0.76 22.65
CA ALA A 61 -13.32 -1.40 22.48
C ALA A 61 -12.15 -0.42 22.69
N ASP A 62 -10.96 -0.99 22.87
CA ASP A 62 -9.67 -0.27 22.92
C ASP A 62 -9.62 0.83 24.00
N CYS A 63 -10.26 0.60 25.15
CA CYS A 63 -10.22 1.49 26.32
C CYS A 63 -10.08 0.71 27.64
N ALA A 64 -9.45 1.32 28.65
CA ALA A 64 -9.31 0.76 30.00
C ALA A 64 -10.45 1.20 30.92
N SER A 65 -10.90 2.44 30.79
CA SER A 65 -12.12 2.99 31.39
C SER A 65 -12.85 3.83 30.34
N PRO A 66 -14.19 3.92 30.41
CA PRO A 66 -14.94 4.75 29.48
C PRO A 66 -14.45 6.19 29.62
N PRO A 67 -13.93 6.82 28.56
CA PRO A 67 -13.56 8.22 28.64
C PRO A 67 -14.83 8.99 29.00
N ALA A 68 -14.71 9.94 29.93
CA ALA A 68 -15.79 10.87 30.16
C ALA A 68 -16.19 11.51 28.82
N PRO A 69 -17.49 11.77 28.56
CA PRO A 69 -17.93 12.64 27.46
C PRO A 69 -17.46 14.08 27.70
N GLU A 70 -16.15 14.28 27.87
CA GLU A 70 -15.51 15.57 28.01
C GLU A 70 -15.37 16.16 26.63
N ALA A 71 -16.32 17.04 26.33
CA ALA A 71 -16.20 18.03 25.29
C ALA A 71 -14.93 18.87 25.50
N ARG A 72 -13.82 18.45 24.88
CA ARG A 72 -12.91 19.41 24.25
C ARG A 72 -13.50 19.86 22.91
N ILE A 73 -14.75 20.31 22.94
CA ILE A 73 -15.27 21.21 21.91
C ILE A 73 -14.49 22.50 22.18
N ARG A 74 -13.41 22.74 21.44
CA ARG A 74 -12.79 24.07 21.42
C ARG A 74 -13.90 25.01 20.99
N ALA A 75 -14.37 25.84 21.91
CA ALA A 75 -15.40 26.83 21.65
C ALA A 75 -15.10 27.52 20.32
N VAL A 76 -15.93 27.26 19.32
CA VAL A 76 -16.04 28.12 18.15
C VAL A 76 -16.56 29.45 18.71
N PRO A 77 -15.96 30.61 18.37
CA PRO A 77 -16.47 31.89 18.89
C PRO A 77 -17.94 32.02 18.51
N GLU A 78 -18.78 32.26 19.51
CA GLU A 78 -20.23 32.36 19.38
C GLU A 78 -20.61 33.36 18.28
N ALA A 79 -21.11 32.85 17.15
CA ALA A 79 -22.02 33.62 16.33
C ALA A 79 -23.37 33.60 17.06
N HIS A 80 -23.75 34.77 17.58
CA HIS A 80 -24.95 35.00 18.37
C HIS A 80 -26.20 34.41 17.67
N ILE A 81 -26.80 33.38 18.24
CA ILE A 81 -28.19 33.01 17.98
C ILE A 81 -28.94 33.11 19.30
N MET A 82 -29.72 34.18 19.41
CA MET A 82 -30.72 34.40 20.45
C MET A 82 -31.80 33.32 20.36
N VAL A 83 -31.86 32.40 21.33
CA VAL A 83 -33.08 31.61 21.59
C VAL A 83 -33.38 31.68 23.09
N ALA A 84 -34.62 32.04 23.40
CA ALA A 84 -35.16 32.23 24.75
C ALA A 84 -35.12 30.91 25.57
N PRO A 85 -35.12 31.01 26.93
CA PRO A 85 -35.05 29.83 27.79
C PRO A 85 -36.42 29.18 27.89
N GLU A 86 -36.73 28.26 26.98
CA GLU A 86 -37.92 27.41 27.13
C GLU A 86 -37.63 26.23 28.07
N ALA A 87 -38.60 25.99 28.94
CA ALA A 87 -38.69 24.96 29.95
C ALA A 87 -37.90 23.67 29.66
N ARG A 88 -37.19 23.17 30.68
CA ARG A 88 -36.62 21.81 30.70
C ARG A 88 -37.74 20.76 30.64
N ILE A 89 -38.30 20.56 29.45
CA ILE A 89 -39.01 19.34 29.11
C ILE A 89 -37.94 18.26 29.07
N ARG A 90 -38.14 17.18 29.82
CA ARG A 90 -37.26 16.01 29.84
C ARG A 90 -37.31 15.38 28.44
N ALA A 91 -36.43 15.83 27.54
CA ALA A 91 -36.34 15.30 26.20
C ALA A 91 -35.88 13.84 26.31
N VAL A 92 -36.71 12.92 25.83
CA VAL A 92 -36.32 11.51 25.73
C VAL A 92 -35.08 11.45 24.83
N PRO A 93 -34.03 10.70 25.19
CA PRO A 93 -32.87 10.56 24.33
C PRO A 93 -33.31 10.06 22.96
N GLU A 94 -33.06 10.88 21.94
CA GLU A 94 -33.56 10.65 20.59
C GLU A 94 -32.40 10.86 19.61
N ALA A 95 -32.33 10.00 18.60
CA ALA A 95 -31.39 10.10 17.50
C ALA A 95 -32.13 9.85 16.18
N HIS A 96 -31.95 10.75 15.22
CA HIS A 96 -32.56 10.64 13.91
C HIS A 96 -31.53 10.93 12.82
N ILE A 97 -31.51 10.08 11.80
CA ILE A 97 -30.59 10.22 10.67
C ILE A 97 -31.17 11.26 9.71
N MET A 98 -30.43 12.34 9.47
CA MET A 98 -30.79 13.43 8.57
C MET A 98 -30.24 13.23 7.16
N VAL A 99 -29.03 12.66 7.07
CA VAL A 99 -28.35 12.37 5.80
C VAL A 99 -27.80 10.95 5.86
N ASP A 100 -28.07 10.15 4.83
CA ASP A 100 -27.61 8.78 4.70
C ASP A 100 -26.95 8.58 3.34
N GLU A 101 -25.65 8.85 3.27
CA GLU A 101 -24.81 8.62 2.09
C GLU A 101 -23.70 7.62 2.42
N PRO A 102 -23.16 6.88 1.42
CA PRO A 102 -22.16 5.84 1.67
C PRO A 102 -20.91 6.31 2.44
N ALA A 103 -20.48 7.56 2.23
CA ALA A 103 -19.31 8.14 2.88
C ALA A 103 -19.63 9.24 3.90
N ARG A 104 -20.92 9.56 4.10
CA ARG A 104 -21.37 10.67 4.94
C ARG A 104 -22.71 10.34 5.59
N VAL A 105 -22.74 10.33 6.92
CA VAL A 105 -23.97 10.14 7.68
C VAL A 105 -24.09 11.30 8.67
N VAL A 106 -25.23 12.00 8.66
CA VAL A 106 -25.51 13.07 9.62
C VAL A 106 -26.65 12.63 10.51
N VAL A 107 -26.43 12.67 11.83
CA VAL A 107 -27.39 12.27 12.84
C VAL A 107 -27.63 13.44 13.76
N ALA A 108 -28.88 13.85 13.92
CA ALA A 108 -29.26 14.78 14.96
C ALA A 108 -29.67 13.98 16.20
N ALA A 109 -29.04 14.29 17.33
CA ALA A 109 -29.17 13.55 18.57
C ALA A 109 -29.43 14.50 19.74
N SER A 110 -30.17 14.04 20.75
CA SER A 110 -30.37 14.80 21.98
C SER A 110 -30.27 13.94 23.23
N THR A 111 -29.75 14.52 24.30
CA THR A 111 -29.60 13.84 25.59
C THR A 111 -29.57 14.86 26.74
N ASP A 112 -30.09 14.49 27.91
CA ASP A 112 -30.12 15.33 29.12
C ASP A 112 -28.90 15.14 30.03
N ALA A 113 -28.08 14.13 29.74
CA ALA A 113 -26.88 13.78 30.49
C ALA A 113 -25.75 13.37 29.52
N PRO A 114 -24.49 13.32 29.97
CA PRO A 114 -23.41 12.74 29.19
C PRO A 114 -23.77 11.31 28.71
N ALA A 115 -23.73 11.08 27.41
CA ALA A 115 -24.19 9.83 26.79
C ALA A 115 -23.36 9.45 25.56
N TRP A 116 -23.74 8.37 24.88
CA TRP A 116 -23.08 7.88 23.68
C TRP A 116 -24.10 7.75 22.55
N LEU A 117 -23.84 8.42 21.43
CA LEU A 117 -24.55 8.12 20.18
C LEU A 117 -23.91 6.87 19.57
N VAL A 118 -24.72 5.85 19.34
CA VAL A 118 -24.35 4.63 18.63
C VAL A 118 -25.01 4.65 17.25
N LEU A 119 -24.21 4.37 16.22
CA LEU A 119 -24.66 4.14 14.86
C LEU A 119 -24.31 2.70 14.49
N THR A 120 -25.32 1.87 14.20
CA THR A 120 -25.19 0.43 13.92
C THR A 120 -24.67 0.14 12.51
N ASP A 121 -23.71 0.94 12.07
CA ASP A 121 -22.94 0.70 10.87
C ASP A 121 -21.55 0.21 11.23
N THR A 122 -21.00 -0.68 10.42
CA THR A 122 -19.68 -1.27 10.65
C THR A 122 -18.59 -0.20 10.79
N TRP A 123 -17.83 -0.30 11.88
CA TRP A 123 -16.65 0.50 12.15
C TRP A 123 -15.50 0.06 11.26
N PHE A 124 -14.75 1.03 10.74
CA PHE A 124 -13.55 0.78 9.96
C PHE A 124 -12.52 1.91 10.15
N PRO A 125 -11.21 1.61 10.11
CA PRO A 125 -10.19 2.65 10.20
C PRO A 125 -10.30 3.67 9.05
N GLY A 126 -10.55 4.94 9.37
CA GLY A 126 -10.71 6.02 8.38
C GLY A 126 -12.00 6.83 8.53
N TRP A 127 -12.95 6.36 9.33
CA TRP A 127 -14.07 7.18 9.79
C TRP A 127 -13.58 8.31 10.71
N ARG A 128 -14.17 9.49 10.52
CA ARG A 128 -14.06 10.65 11.40
C ARG A 128 -15.45 11.08 11.79
N ALA A 129 -15.60 11.69 12.96
CA ALA A 129 -16.85 12.28 13.37
C ALA A 129 -16.63 13.70 13.87
N ARG A 130 -17.66 14.53 13.69
CA ARG A 130 -17.77 15.85 14.29
C ARG A 130 -19.04 15.94 15.09
N VAL A 131 -18.97 16.58 16.25
CA VAL A 131 -20.14 16.96 17.05
C VAL A 131 -20.19 18.48 17.03
N ASP A 132 -21.25 19.04 16.45
CA ASP A 132 -21.44 20.48 16.25
C ASP A 132 -20.22 21.16 15.58
N GLY A 133 -19.65 20.48 14.58
CA GLY A 133 -18.48 20.94 13.83
C GLY A 133 -17.12 20.68 14.50
N ALA A 134 -17.07 20.24 15.76
CA ALA A 134 -15.83 19.91 16.46
C ALA A 134 -15.43 18.44 16.26
N ASP A 135 -14.16 18.18 15.89
CA ASP A 135 -13.67 16.81 15.66
C ASP A 135 -13.67 15.99 16.96
N VAL A 136 -14.28 14.81 16.91
CA VAL A 136 -14.32 13.84 18.01
C VAL A 136 -13.80 12.47 17.60
N VAL A 137 -13.38 11.67 18.58
CA VAL A 137 -12.88 10.31 18.35
C VAL A 137 -14.05 9.36 18.15
N VAL A 138 -14.11 8.72 16.96
CA VAL A 138 -15.03 7.60 16.72
C VAL A 138 -14.51 6.34 17.42
N ARG A 139 -15.32 5.77 18.29
CA ARG A 139 -15.04 4.52 19.00
C ARG A 139 -15.70 3.34 18.30
N ARG A 140 -15.06 2.17 18.41
CA ARG A 140 -15.67 0.89 18.05
C ARG A 140 -16.56 0.45 19.21
N ALA A 141 -17.84 0.28 18.92
CA ALA A 141 -18.90 -0.04 19.86
C ALA A 141 -19.50 -1.41 19.56
N ASP A 142 -19.95 -2.14 20.58
CA ASP A 142 -20.67 -3.41 20.46
C ASP A 142 -20.03 -4.35 19.44
N HIS A 143 -18.70 -4.50 19.56
CA HIS A 143 -17.81 -5.24 18.66
C HIS A 143 -17.62 -4.65 17.25
N ALA A 144 -18.69 -4.20 16.59
CA ALA A 144 -18.65 -3.88 15.16
C ALA A 144 -19.12 -2.47 14.80
N PHE A 145 -19.79 -1.74 15.70
CA PHE A 145 -20.47 -0.48 15.41
C PHE A 145 -19.64 0.76 15.74
N ARG A 146 -20.17 1.93 15.38
CA ARG A 146 -19.54 3.22 15.63
C ARG A 146 -20.24 3.91 16.79
N ALA A 147 -19.45 4.52 17.70
CA ALA A 147 -20.01 5.38 18.72
C ALA A 147 -19.19 6.66 18.91
N VAL A 148 -19.87 7.73 19.31
CA VAL A 148 -19.26 8.99 19.74
C VAL A 148 -19.86 9.43 21.06
N ALA A 149 -19.05 10.07 21.89
CA ALA A 149 -19.50 10.63 23.15
C ALA A 149 -20.26 11.94 22.88
N LEU A 150 -21.38 12.13 23.57
CA LEU A 150 -22.20 13.33 23.52
C LEU A 150 -22.23 14.00 24.90
N PRO A 151 -22.02 15.32 24.98
CA PRO A 151 -22.39 16.09 26.16
C PRO A 151 -23.92 16.20 26.27
N PRO A 152 -24.45 16.69 27.41
CA PRO A 152 -25.87 17.02 27.52
C PRO A 152 -26.23 18.15 26.56
N GLY A 153 -27.32 18.00 25.81
CA GLY A 153 -27.79 18.97 24.83
C GLY A 153 -28.41 18.34 23.59
N ARG A 154 -28.61 19.19 22.57
CA ARG A 154 -28.96 18.79 21.21
C ARG A 154 -27.72 18.97 20.35
N HIS A 155 -27.43 17.97 19.53
CA HIS A 155 -26.19 17.88 18.78
C HIS A 155 -26.44 17.43 17.35
N GLU A 156 -25.70 18.01 16.41
CA GLU A 156 -25.54 17.45 15.08
C GLU A 156 -24.23 16.66 15.03
N VAL A 157 -24.33 15.37 14.73
CA VAL A 157 -23.18 14.48 14.59
C VAL A 157 -22.99 14.12 13.13
N GLU A 158 -21.86 14.55 12.57
CA GLU A 158 -21.48 14.22 11.19
C GLU A 158 -20.38 13.15 11.19
N PHE A 159 -20.68 11.98 10.63
CA PHE A 159 -19.70 10.94 10.31
C PHE A 159 -19.25 11.06 8.87
N THR A 160 -17.94 11.14 8.64
CA THR A 160 -17.36 11.13 7.28
C THR A 160 -16.29 10.06 7.13
N PHE A 161 -16.33 9.32 6.03
CA PHE A 161 -15.33 8.31 5.72
C PHE A 161 -14.25 8.89 4.81
N THR A 162 -12.98 8.66 5.15
CA THR A 162 -11.87 8.94 4.23
C THR A 162 -10.92 7.75 4.22
N PRO A 163 -10.89 6.98 3.12
CA PRO A 163 -10.03 5.80 3.03
C PRO A 163 -8.57 6.22 3.13
N ARG A 164 -7.85 5.68 4.12
CA ARG A 164 -6.42 6.00 4.35
C ARG A 164 -5.54 5.61 3.16
N GLY A 165 -5.90 4.54 2.46
CA GLY A 165 -5.18 4.02 1.30
C GLY A 165 -5.46 4.75 -0.02
N LEU A 166 -6.48 5.62 -0.11
CA LEU A 166 -6.87 6.24 -1.38
C LEU A 166 -5.73 7.06 -1.99
N ARG A 167 -5.01 7.83 -1.17
CA ARG A 167 -3.88 8.64 -1.61
C ARG A 167 -2.68 7.79 -2.05
N ALA A 168 -2.38 6.73 -1.29
CA ALA A 168 -1.30 5.80 -1.61
C ALA A 168 -1.62 5.02 -2.90
N GLY A 169 -2.85 4.52 -3.04
CA GLY A 169 -3.33 3.85 -4.24
C GLY A 169 -3.27 4.77 -5.47
N ALA A 170 -3.77 6.00 -5.36
CA ALA A 170 -3.67 6.98 -6.44
C ALA A 170 -2.22 7.27 -6.85
N ALA A 171 -1.30 7.41 -5.88
CA ALA A 171 0.12 7.61 -6.15
C ALA A 171 0.74 6.40 -6.88
N ILE A 172 0.42 5.18 -6.44
CA ILE A 172 0.90 3.94 -7.09
C ILE A 172 0.35 3.86 -8.51
N THR A 173 -0.94 4.13 -8.72
CA THR A 173 -1.57 4.12 -10.04
C THR A 173 -0.93 5.15 -10.98
N LEU A 174 -0.69 6.38 -10.49
CA LEU A 174 -0.03 7.42 -11.28
C LEU A 174 1.42 7.05 -11.61
N ALA A 175 2.17 6.48 -10.66
CA ALA A 175 3.52 5.99 -10.89
C ALA A 175 3.54 4.84 -11.92
N ALA A 176 2.61 3.89 -11.81
CA ALA A 176 2.48 2.79 -12.77
C ALA A 176 2.13 3.31 -14.17
N LEU A 177 1.16 4.22 -14.28
CA LEU A 177 0.80 4.86 -15.56
C LEU A 177 1.97 5.65 -16.14
N ALA A 178 2.76 6.32 -15.31
CA ALA A 178 3.97 7.01 -15.74
C ALA A 178 5.01 6.02 -16.28
N ILE A 179 5.26 4.91 -15.58
CA ILE A 179 6.18 3.85 -16.04
C ILE A 179 5.71 3.28 -17.39
N VAL A 180 4.43 2.93 -17.50
CA VAL A 180 3.83 2.41 -18.74
C VAL A 180 3.94 3.45 -19.85
N GLY A 181 3.60 4.71 -19.58
CA GLY A 181 3.73 5.81 -20.53
C GLY A 181 5.17 5.97 -21.04
N VAL A 182 6.16 5.81 -20.16
CA VAL A 182 7.58 5.87 -20.55
C VAL A 182 8.01 4.63 -21.36
N LEU A 183 7.53 3.43 -21.02
CA LEU A 183 7.82 2.20 -21.77
C LEU A 183 7.19 2.17 -23.17
N LEU A 184 6.02 2.81 -23.33
CA LEU A 184 5.35 2.93 -24.62
C LEU A 184 6.05 3.92 -25.57
N LEU A 185 6.91 4.81 -25.08
CA LEU A 185 7.66 5.75 -25.91
C LEU A 185 8.76 5.02 -26.72
N PRO A 186 8.71 5.06 -28.06
CA PRO A 186 9.49 4.18 -28.94
C PRO A 186 11.00 4.43 -28.94
N ARG A 187 11.51 5.45 -28.22
CA ARG A 187 12.91 5.87 -28.28
C ARG A 187 13.77 5.60 -27.05
N ARG A 188 13.19 5.12 -25.94
CA ARG A 188 13.95 4.90 -24.68
C ARG A 188 13.54 3.64 -23.90
N ARG A 189 13.03 2.62 -24.61
CA ARG A 189 12.70 1.31 -24.01
C ARG A 189 13.89 0.69 -23.27
N ALA A 190 15.11 0.78 -23.81
CA ALA A 190 16.30 0.21 -23.16
C ALA A 190 16.62 0.90 -21.82
N ALA A 191 16.78 2.24 -21.82
CA ALA A 191 17.22 3.01 -20.64
C ALA A 191 16.26 2.93 -19.45
N VAL A 192 14.95 2.88 -19.71
CA VAL A 192 13.91 2.93 -18.67
C VAL A 192 13.67 1.54 -18.09
N THR A 193 13.75 0.49 -18.90
CA THR A 193 13.62 -0.89 -18.43
C THR A 193 14.77 -1.26 -17.48
N ILE A 194 15.99 -0.78 -17.74
CA ILE A 194 17.14 -0.94 -16.84
C ILE A 194 16.89 -0.22 -15.51
N ALA A 195 16.40 1.02 -15.54
CA ALA A 195 16.14 1.80 -14.32
C ALA A 195 15.04 1.16 -13.45
N VAL A 196 13.97 0.66 -14.06
CA VAL A 196 12.87 -0.04 -13.36
C VAL A 196 13.34 -1.38 -12.81
N ALA A 197 14.14 -2.13 -13.57
CA ALA A 197 14.67 -3.40 -13.08
C ALA A 197 15.68 -3.23 -11.96
N VAL A 198 16.56 -2.24 -12.04
CA VAL A 198 17.48 -1.86 -10.95
C VAL A 198 16.69 -1.44 -9.70
N LEU A 199 15.56 -0.73 -9.86
CA LEU A 199 14.69 -0.36 -8.74
C LEU A 199 13.99 -1.58 -8.10
N LEU A 200 13.52 -2.54 -8.91
CA LEU A 200 12.89 -3.76 -8.43
C LEU A 200 13.89 -4.68 -7.72
N LEU A 201 15.11 -4.78 -8.24
CA LEU A 201 16.23 -5.47 -7.59
C LEU A 201 16.64 -4.78 -6.28
N ALA A 202 16.71 -3.44 -6.26
CA ALA A 202 17.06 -2.66 -5.07
C ALA A 202 16.01 -2.72 -3.94
N SER A 203 14.78 -3.15 -4.23
CA SER A 203 13.72 -3.26 -3.22
C SER A 203 13.76 -4.56 -2.39
N ALA A 204 14.62 -5.51 -2.76
CA ALA A 204 14.98 -6.64 -1.90
C ALA A 204 15.95 -6.15 -0.82
N ARG A 205 15.42 -5.89 0.38
CA ARG A 205 16.11 -5.36 1.59
C ARG A 205 17.39 -6.10 2.04
N THR A 206 17.84 -7.14 1.34
CA THR A 206 19.05 -7.93 1.66
C THR A 206 20.35 -7.36 1.06
N GLU A 207 20.31 -6.44 0.08
CA GLU A 207 21.51 -6.02 -0.67
C GLU A 207 22.37 -4.91 -0.01
N ALA A 208 21.88 -4.26 1.05
CA ALA A 208 22.66 -3.22 1.73
C ALA A 208 23.95 -3.76 2.39
N ALA A 209 24.06 -5.07 2.60
CA ALA A 209 25.19 -5.70 3.30
C ALA A 209 26.24 -6.39 2.39
N LEU A 210 25.97 -6.59 1.09
CA LEU A 210 26.93 -7.28 0.22
C LEU A 210 28.06 -6.34 -0.25
N PRO A 211 29.33 -6.80 -0.21
CA PRO A 211 30.48 -6.02 -0.66
C PRO A 211 30.47 -5.79 -2.19
N ALA A 212 31.22 -4.78 -2.62
CA ALA A 212 31.38 -4.43 -4.03
C ALA A 212 32.03 -5.59 -4.83
N PRO A 213 31.68 -5.77 -6.12
CA PRO A 213 32.18 -6.89 -6.90
C PRO A 213 33.71 -6.83 -7.09
N PRO A 214 34.44 -7.93 -6.83
CA PRO A 214 35.89 -8.02 -7.02
C PRO A 214 36.29 -8.07 -8.50
N PHE A 215 35.34 -8.16 -9.44
CA PHE A 215 35.59 -8.12 -10.88
C PHE A 215 34.70 -7.09 -11.60
N ALA A 216 35.18 -6.55 -12.72
CA ALA A 216 34.42 -5.77 -13.68
C ALA A 216 34.02 -6.64 -14.87
N LEU A 217 32.79 -6.48 -15.33
CA LEU A 217 32.29 -7.08 -16.57
C LEU A 217 32.39 -6.06 -17.72
N THR A 218 32.97 -6.48 -18.84
CA THR A 218 33.06 -5.67 -20.06
C THR A 218 32.55 -6.47 -21.25
N ALA A 219 31.87 -5.81 -22.18
CA ALA A 219 31.42 -6.40 -23.43
C ALA A 219 31.87 -5.51 -24.60
N THR A 220 32.66 -6.07 -25.52
CA THR A 220 33.30 -5.33 -26.62
C THR A 220 33.10 -6.07 -27.96
N PRO A 221 32.52 -5.44 -29.00
CA PRO A 221 31.97 -4.08 -29.01
C PRO A 221 30.64 -3.99 -28.25
N SER A 222 30.38 -2.84 -27.62
CA SER A 222 29.12 -2.57 -26.92
C SER A 222 27.96 -2.23 -27.86
N SER A 223 28.19 -2.27 -29.18
CA SER A 223 27.20 -2.04 -30.24
C SER A 223 27.51 -2.99 -31.40
N VAL A 224 26.60 -3.90 -31.69
CA VAL A 224 26.76 -4.99 -32.68
C VAL A 224 25.51 -5.13 -33.53
N LEU A 225 25.61 -5.72 -34.73
CA LEU A 225 24.45 -6.18 -35.49
C LEU A 225 23.97 -7.52 -34.96
N ALA A 226 22.73 -7.88 -35.30
CA ALA A 226 22.15 -9.15 -34.92
C ALA A 226 23.03 -10.32 -35.39
N GLY A 227 23.66 -10.95 -34.41
CA GLY A 227 24.53 -12.10 -34.59
C GLY A 227 26.03 -11.79 -34.72
N ASP A 228 26.49 -10.55 -34.62
CA ASP A 228 27.95 -10.38 -34.50
C ASP A 228 28.46 -10.96 -33.17
N THR A 229 29.70 -11.41 -33.17
CA THR A 229 30.36 -11.92 -31.98
C THR A 229 30.71 -10.78 -31.03
N VAL A 230 30.46 -10.99 -29.73
CA VAL A 230 30.79 -10.02 -28.68
C VAL A 230 31.80 -10.66 -27.73
N GLU A 231 32.92 -9.98 -27.49
CA GLU A 231 33.91 -10.39 -26.50
C GLU A 231 33.44 -9.98 -25.11
N ILE A 232 33.31 -10.97 -24.22
CA ILE A 232 32.99 -10.81 -22.82
C ILE A 232 34.28 -10.93 -22.00
N GLY A 233 34.63 -9.84 -21.32
CA GLY A 233 35.78 -9.77 -20.43
C GLY A 233 35.35 -9.68 -18.97
N VAL A 234 35.96 -10.48 -18.12
CA VAL A 234 35.88 -10.39 -16.67
C VAL A 234 37.27 -10.00 -16.16
N THR A 235 37.40 -8.80 -15.60
CA THR A 235 38.68 -8.24 -15.18
C THR A 235 38.71 -7.99 -13.67
N PRO A 236 39.79 -8.32 -12.96
CA PRO A 236 39.86 -8.16 -11.52
C PRO A 236 39.92 -6.68 -11.13
N ARG A 237 39.20 -6.34 -10.07
CA ARG A 237 39.25 -5.08 -9.32
C ARG A 237 39.89 -5.26 -7.94
N ALA A 238 39.78 -6.45 -7.35
CA ALA A 238 40.40 -6.80 -6.08
C ALA A 238 41.45 -7.91 -6.27
N ALA A 239 42.53 -7.84 -5.48
CA ALA A 239 43.65 -8.79 -5.52
C ALA A 239 43.55 -9.91 -4.47
N THR A 240 42.49 -9.92 -3.65
CA THR A 240 42.31 -10.86 -2.52
C THR A 240 40.88 -11.40 -2.47
N GLY A 241 40.73 -12.70 -2.21
CA GLY A 241 39.45 -13.42 -2.11
C GLY A 241 39.36 -14.63 -3.07
N GLY A 242 38.21 -15.31 -3.08
CA GLY A 242 37.93 -16.42 -4.00
C GLY A 242 38.45 -17.78 -3.52
N PRO A 243 38.38 -18.82 -4.36
CA PRO A 243 37.88 -18.81 -5.74
C PRO A 243 36.34 -18.74 -5.83
N TRP A 244 35.81 -18.23 -6.95
CA TRP A 244 34.37 -18.10 -7.20
C TRP A 244 33.93 -18.84 -8.46
N ASP A 245 32.71 -19.37 -8.46
CA ASP A 245 32.06 -19.73 -9.71
C ASP A 245 31.33 -18.50 -10.25
N VAL A 246 31.69 -18.12 -11.47
CA VAL A 246 31.26 -16.87 -12.09
C VAL A 246 30.32 -17.17 -13.24
N TYR A 247 29.16 -16.52 -13.22
CA TYR A 247 28.09 -16.70 -14.20
C TYR A 247 27.82 -15.39 -14.92
N VAL A 248 27.74 -15.45 -16.25
CA VAL A 248 27.28 -14.33 -17.08
C VAL A 248 25.84 -14.63 -17.48
N VAL A 249 24.92 -13.82 -16.97
CA VAL A 249 23.48 -14.02 -17.14
C VAL A 249 22.92 -12.94 -18.04
N TRP A 250 22.13 -13.32 -19.04
CA TRP A 250 21.33 -12.35 -19.77
C TRP A 250 20.08 -12.01 -18.95
N LEU A 251 20.03 -10.77 -18.48
CA LEU A 251 18.88 -10.27 -17.73
C LEU A 251 17.71 -9.96 -18.67
N PHE A 252 16.50 -10.26 -18.20
CA PHE A 252 15.22 -9.95 -18.86
C PHE A 252 14.95 -10.70 -20.17
N SER A 253 15.62 -11.83 -20.39
CA SER A 253 15.19 -12.81 -21.39
C SER A 253 13.94 -13.56 -20.91
N GLU A 254 13.08 -13.98 -21.84
CA GLU A 254 11.87 -14.77 -21.50
C GLU A 254 12.19 -16.14 -20.87
N ARG A 255 13.43 -16.62 -21.04
CA ARG A 255 13.99 -17.80 -20.39
C ARG A 255 15.34 -17.44 -19.81
N ALA A 256 15.62 -17.78 -18.55
CA ALA A 256 16.94 -17.55 -17.94
C ALA A 256 18.03 -18.11 -18.86
N ALA A 257 18.96 -17.27 -19.29
CA ALA A 257 20.00 -17.64 -20.24
C ALA A 257 21.38 -17.36 -19.62
N PHE A 258 22.19 -18.41 -19.53
CA PHE A 258 23.54 -18.39 -19.00
C PHE A 258 24.54 -18.54 -20.13
N LEU A 259 25.52 -17.64 -20.21
CA LEU A 259 26.57 -17.73 -21.21
C LEU A 259 27.62 -18.74 -20.74
N GLY A 260 27.75 -19.83 -21.47
CA GLY A 260 28.76 -20.85 -21.26
C GLY A 260 30.16 -20.41 -21.69
N PRO A 261 31.21 -21.15 -21.28
CA PRO A 261 32.59 -20.87 -21.65
C PRO A 261 32.88 -21.10 -23.14
N ASP A 262 32.04 -21.91 -23.80
CA ASP A 262 32.03 -22.17 -25.23
C ASP A 262 31.33 -21.07 -26.04
N GLY A 263 30.75 -20.07 -25.35
CA GLY A 263 30.04 -18.97 -25.98
C GLY A 263 28.60 -19.25 -26.35
N ALA A 264 28.05 -20.38 -25.92
CA ALA A 264 26.67 -20.78 -26.14
C ALA A 264 25.77 -20.34 -24.97
N TRP A 265 24.51 -20.04 -25.27
CA TRP A 265 23.50 -19.75 -24.25
C TRP A 265 22.82 -21.03 -23.77
N ALA A 266 22.90 -21.29 -22.48
CA ALA A 266 22.25 -22.41 -21.82
C ALA A 266 21.03 -21.95 -21.01
N PRO A 267 19.89 -22.68 -21.04
CA PRO A 267 18.72 -22.38 -20.21
C PRO A 267 18.89 -22.81 -18.74
N ARG A 268 19.95 -23.55 -18.43
CA ARG A 268 20.33 -23.97 -17.07
C ARG A 268 21.65 -23.31 -16.66
N PRO A 269 21.91 -23.16 -15.36
CA PRO A 269 23.16 -22.60 -14.88
C PRO A 269 24.39 -23.34 -15.41
N VAL A 270 25.21 -22.66 -16.21
CA VAL A 270 26.53 -23.11 -16.64
C VAL A 270 27.54 -22.03 -16.25
N PRO A 271 28.61 -22.35 -15.51
CA PRO A 271 29.59 -21.36 -15.09
C PRO A 271 30.32 -20.83 -16.33
N PHE A 272 30.35 -19.51 -16.50
CA PHE A 272 31.18 -18.85 -17.50
C PHE A 272 32.67 -19.10 -17.21
N HIS A 273 33.01 -19.11 -15.92
CA HIS A 273 34.29 -19.60 -15.43
C HIS A 273 34.11 -20.24 -14.05
N ALA A 274 34.55 -21.49 -13.89
CA ALA A 274 34.55 -22.16 -12.60
C ALA A 274 35.82 -21.81 -11.82
N ARG A 275 35.70 -21.64 -10.51
CA ARG A 275 36.81 -21.40 -9.57
C ARG A 275 37.77 -20.29 -9.99
N LEU A 276 37.25 -19.16 -10.49
CA LEU A 276 38.06 -17.99 -10.85
C LEU A 276 38.72 -17.41 -9.59
N ALA A 277 40.06 -17.30 -9.60
CA ALA A 277 40.81 -16.76 -8.47
C ALA A 277 40.77 -15.22 -8.43
N ALA A 278 40.99 -14.62 -7.26
CA ALA A 278 41.19 -13.17 -7.17
C ALA A 278 42.43 -12.76 -7.99
N GLY A 279 42.29 -11.71 -8.80
CA GLY A 279 43.35 -11.26 -9.71
C GLY A 279 43.40 -11.98 -11.06
N GLU A 280 42.63 -13.06 -11.25
CA GLU A 280 42.55 -13.76 -12.52
C GLU A 280 41.59 -13.05 -13.50
N ARG A 281 41.88 -13.15 -14.80
CA ARG A 281 41.04 -12.60 -15.87
C ARG A 281 40.39 -13.76 -16.61
N ALA A 282 39.08 -13.67 -16.83
CA ALA A 282 38.38 -14.59 -17.73
C ALA A 282 37.94 -13.85 -18.99
N ARG A 283 37.96 -14.55 -20.12
CA ARG A 283 37.46 -14.06 -21.40
C ARG A 283 36.65 -15.17 -22.07
N GLY A 284 35.63 -14.77 -22.81
CA GLY A 284 34.81 -15.66 -23.62
C GLY A 284 34.11 -14.85 -24.70
N ALA A 285 33.72 -15.50 -25.78
CA ALA A 285 33.01 -14.87 -26.87
C ALA A 285 31.57 -15.34 -26.85
N TRP A 286 30.60 -14.45 -27.05
CA TRP A 286 29.22 -14.85 -27.32
C TRP A 286 29.08 -15.11 -28.83
N ASN A 287 28.73 -16.34 -29.19
CA ASN A 287 28.52 -16.77 -30.59
C ASN A 287 27.04 -17.10 -30.88
N ARG A 288 26.61 -16.87 -32.13
CA ARG A 288 25.20 -16.88 -32.57
C ARG A 288 24.37 -18.08 -32.11
N ALA A 289 23.43 -17.79 -31.21
CA ALA A 289 21.98 -17.90 -31.42
C ALA A 289 21.29 -17.06 -30.32
N ALA A 290 20.58 -15.98 -30.72
CA ALA A 290 19.90 -14.97 -29.88
C ALA A 290 20.83 -13.99 -29.12
N PRO A 291 20.44 -12.69 -28.90
CA PRO A 291 19.10 -12.06 -29.03
C PRO A 291 18.85 -11.15 -30.27
N PRO A 292 17.57 -10.83 -30.56
CA PRO A 292 17.17 -9.84 -31.58
C PRO A 292 17.15 -8.37 -31.11
N ALA A 293 17.54 -8.09 -29.86
CA ALA A 293 17.42 -6.77 -29.22
C ALA A 293 18.56 -6.49 -28.22
N ASP A 294 18.62 -5.28 -27.68
CA ASP A 294 19.61 -4.86 -26.67
C ASP A 294 19.69 -5.84 -25.49
N VAL A 295 20.93 -6.19 -25.11
CA VAL A 295 21.25 -7.22 -24.11
C VAL A 295 21.85 -6.55 -22.88
N THR A 296 21.34 -6.90 -21.70
CA THR A 296 21.97 -6.52 -20.43
C THR A 296 22.53 -7.77 -19.77
N LEU A 297 23.84 -7.78 -19.58
CA LEU A 297 24.59 -8.88 -18.99
C LEU A 297 24.86 -8.58 -17.52
N ALA A 298 24.65 -9.57 -16.67
CA ALA A 298 25.01 -9.52 -15.26
C ALA A 298 26.05 -10.58 -14.92
N LEU A 299 27.09 -10.17 -14.20
CA LEU A 299 28.08 -11.04 -13.60
C LEU A 299 27.63 -11.41 -12.19
N VAL A 300 27.27 -12.67 -11.99
CA VAL A 300 26.88 -13.23 -10.69
C VAL A 300 28.02 -14.09 -10.16
N MET A 301 28.35 -13.93 -8.87
CA MET A 301 29.44 -14.64 -8.21
C MET A 301 28.93 -15.40 -6.99
N VAL A 302 29.12 -16.71 -7.02
CA VAL A 302 28.75 -17.60 -5.92
C VAL A 302 29.95 -18.42 -5.46
N ARG A 303 29.82 -19.09 -4.31
CA ARG A 303 30.84 -20.05 -3.87
C ARG A 303 30.92 -21.22 -4.86
N PRO A 304 32.08 -21.87 -5.02
CA PRO A 304 32.21 -23.02 -5.91
C PRO A 304 31.17 -24.10 -5.59
N GLY A 305 30.41 -24.51 -6.61
CA GLY A 305 29.35 -25.53 -6.49
C GLY A 305 28.01 -25.05 -5.91
N ALA A 306 27.84 -23.77 -5.60
CA ALA A 306 26.56 -23.21 -5.17
C ALA A 306 25.64 -22.87 -6.36
N ASP A 307 24.33 -22.80 -6.10
CA ASP A 307 23.35 -22.46 -7.13
C ASP A 307 23.30 -20.94 -7.37
N PRO A 308 23.62 -20.44 -8.58
CA PRO A 308 23.55 -19.00 -8.88
C PRO A 308 22.12 -18.45 -8.94
N LEU A 309 21.11 -19.32 -9.05
CA LEU A 309 19.70 -18.92 -8.99
C LEU A 309 19.23 -18.70 -7.55
N ASP A 310 19.90 -19.29 -6.56
CA ASP A 310 19.65 -19.01 -5.15
C ASP A 310 20.37 -17.72 -4.74
N ARG A 311 19.59 -16.67 -4.48
CA ARG A 311 20.11 -15.36 -4.08
C ARG A 311 20.83 -15.38 -2.73
N ALA A 312 20.58 -16.36 -1.87
CA ALA A 312 21.26 -16.48 -0.59
C ALA A 312 22.75 -16.86 -0.75
N GLU A 313 23.12 -17.47 -1.88
CA GLU A 313 24.50 -17.91 -2.17
C GLU A 313 25.36 -16.83 -2.84
N TRP A 314 24.78 -15.65 -3.10
CA TRP A 314 25.48 -14.54 -3.74
C TRP A 314 26.49 -13.92 -2.79
N THR A 315 27.75 -13.92 -3.22
CA THR A 315 28.85 -13.45 -2.38
C THR A 315 29.07 -11.93 -2.48
N HIS A 316 28.65 -11.32 -3.58
CA HIS A 316 28.87 -9.91 -3.91
C HIS A 316 27.71 -9.36 -4.73
N ARG A 317 27.61 -8.03 -4.81
CA ARG A 317 26.67 -7.37 -5.73
C ARG A 317 27.00 -7.70 -7.19
N PRO A 318 26.01 -7.88 -8.08
CA PRO A 318 26.26 -8.20 -9.47
C PRO A 318 26.90 -7.02 -10.22
N ALA A 319 27.85 -7.30 -11.12
CA ALA A 319 28.40 -6.31 -12.04
C ALA A 319 27.65 -6.33 -13.37
N LEU A 320 27.33 -5.17 -13.94
CA LEU A 320 26.50 -5.06 -15.14
C LEU A 320 27.29 -4.57 -16.37
N ALA A 321 26.98 -5.11 -17.54
CA ALA A 321 27.46 -4.63 -18.84
C ALA A 321 26.31 -4.62 -19.86
N GLN A 322 26.37 -3.70 -20.84
CA GLN A 322 25.34 -3.55 -21.86
C GLN A 322 25.90 -3.75 -23.27
N VAL A 323 25.13 -4.45 -24.10
CA VAL A 323 25.40 -4.64 -25.52
C VAL A 323 24.19 -4.17 -26.31
N ARG A 324 24.35 -3.13 -27.13
CA ARG A 324 23.29 -2.68 -28.02
C ARG A 324 23.28 -3.50 -29.30
N VAL A 325 22.11 -3.97 -29.73
CA VAL A 325 21.95 -4.70 -30.99
C VAL A 325 21.26 -3.78 -31.98
N ALA A 326 22.03 -3.25 -32.94
CA ALA A 326 21.52 -2.35 -33.97
C ALA A 326 20.59 -3.11 -34.93
N ALA A 327 19.45 -2.49 -35.24
CA ALA A 327 18.55 -2.97 -36.29
C ALA A 327 19.20 -2.82 -37.68
N PRO A 328 18.84 -3.65 -38.67
CA PRO A 328 19.29 -3.49 -40.06
C PRO A 328 19.03 -2.05 -40.56
N SER A 329 19.92 -1.55 -41.41
CA SER A 329 20.05 -0.14 -41.83
C SER A 329 18.82 0.53 -42.48
N ASP A 330 17.72 -0.20 -42.69
CA ASP A 330 16.52 0.31 -43.39
C ASP A 330 15.47 0.97 -42.46
N ALA A 331 15.71 1.04 -41.15
CA ALA A 331 14.79 1.68 -40.22
C ALA A 331 15.03 3.22 -40.15
N ARG A 332 14.12 4.00 -40.76
CA ARG A 332 14.19 5.49 -40.80
C ARG A 332 14.40 6.11 -39.41
N PRO A 333 15.28 7.12 -39.26
CA PRO A 333 15.39 7.86 -38.02
C PRO A 333 14.22 8.84 -37.92
N SER A 334 13.59 8.96 -36.75
CA SER A 334 12.77 10.14 -36.46
C SER A 334 13.34 10.91 -35.27
N ARG A 335 13.03 12.20 -35.22
CA ARG A 335 13.75 13.24 -34.44
C ARG A 335 13.30 13.32 -32.97
N PRO A 336 14.02 14.06 -32.10
CA PRO A 336 13.83 14.04 -30.65
C PRO A 336 12.84 15.13 -30.17
N TRP A 337 12.00 14.80 -29.18
CA TRP A 337 11.21 15.75 -28.40
C TRP A 337 11.75 15.79 -26.97
N THR A 338 12.62 16.76 -26.70
CA THR A 338 13.29 16.98 -25.41
C THR A 338 12.47 17.83 -24.43
N THR A 339 11.30 18.32 -24.80
CA THR A 339 10.54 19.29 -24.00
C THR A 339 9.59 18.67 -22.96
N LEU A 340 9.16 17.42 -23.12
CA LEU A 340 8.24 16.77 -22.16
C LEU A 340 8.94 16.07 -20.98
N ALA A 341 10.19 15.65 -21.15
CA ALA A 341 10.98 15.04 -20.07
C ALA A 341 11.35 16.04 -18.95
N GLY A 342 11.53 17.33 -19.31
CA GLY A 342 11.81 18.39 -18.33
C GLY A 342 10.60 18.70 -17.43
N LEU A 343 9.39 18.69 -17.99
CA LEU A 343 8.16 18.89 -17.23
C LEU A 343 7.87 17.74 -16.25
N PHE A 344 8.23 16.51 -16.62
CA PHE A 344 8.08 15.33 -15.76
C PHE A 344 9.01 15.35 -14.54
N VAL A 345 10.29 15.72 -14.71
CA VAL A 345 11.25 15.84 -13.60
C VAL A 345 10.86 16.98 -12.66
N ALA A 346 10.37 18.11 -13.19
CA ALA A 346 9.90 19.24 -12.38
C ALA A 346 8.68 18.89 -11.53
N ALA A 347 7.73 18.11 -12.07
CA ALA A 347 6.55 17.66 -11.33
C ALA A 347 6.89 16.70 -10.17
N VAL A 348 7.85 15.80 -10.38
CA VAL A 348 8.34 14.86 -9.35
C VAL A 348 9.14 15.59 -8.26
N ALA A 349 9.94 16.60 -8.61
CA ALA A 349 10.69 17.40 -7.64
C ALA A 349 9.79 18.30 -6.77
N ALA A 350 8.75 18.91 -7.36
CA ALA A 350 7.80 19.74 -6.63
C ALA A 350 6.97 18.95 -5.60
N THR A 351 6.62 17.70 -5.91
CA THR A 351 5.90 16.81 -4.99
C THR A 351 6.81 16.31 -3.84
N ALA A 352 8.09 16.05 -4.12
CA ALA A 352 9.07 15.69 -3.09
C ALA A 352 9.36 16.85 -2.11
N LEU A 353 9.45 18.09 -2.59
CA LEU A 353 9.69 19.27 -1.76
C LEU A 353 8.48 19.65 -0.88
N ALA A 354 7.26 19.42 -1.37
CA ALA A 354 6.04 19.59 -0.57
C ALA A 354 5.94 18.56 0.57
N TRP A 355 6.45 17.34 0.36
CA TRP A 355 6.51 16.29 1.39
C TRP A 355 7.60 16.51 2.45
N GLY A 356 8.74 17.10 2.06
CA GLY A 356 9.85 17.36 3.00
C GLY A 356 9.53 18.40 4.08
N ARG A 357 8.67 19.38 3.78
CA ARG A 357 8.28 20.43 4.76
C ARG A 357 7.16 20.00 5.72
N ALA A 358 6.45 18.91 5.43
CA ALA A 358 5.36 18.41 6.28
C ALA A 358 5.86 17.48 7.42
N LEU A 359 7.09 16.97 7.32
CA LEU A 359 7.68 16.03 8.29
C LEU A 359 8.58 16.71 9.34
N SER A 360 8.81 18.02 9.25
CA SER A 360 9.74 18.76 10.12
C SER A 360 9.08 19.69 11.15
N THR A 361 7.77 19.59 11.39
CA THR A 361 7.12 20.35 12.48
C THR A 361 7.05 19.50 13.75
N PRO A 362 7.87 19.76 14.79
CA PRO A 362 7.66 19.15 16.10
C PRO A 362 6.37 19.71 16.71
N ARG A 363 5.47 18.81 17.13
CA ARG A 363 4.25 19.18 17.86
C ARG A 363 4.64 19.69 19.26
N PRO A 364 4.19 20.88 19.71
CA PRO A 364 4.32 21.26 21.10
C PRO A 364 3.34 20.44 21.96
N LEU A 365 3.80 20.10 23.16
CA LEU A 365 3.12 19.31 24.20
C LEU A 365 1.81 19.93 24.68
#